data_AF-H1KI40-F1
#
_entry.id   AF-H1KI40-F1
#
_cell.length_a   1.000
_cell.length_b   1.000
_cell.length_c   1.000
_cell.angle_alpha   90.00
_cell.angle_beta   90.00
_cell.angle_gamma   90.00
#
_symmetry.space_group_name_H-M   'P 1'
#
loop_
_entity.id
_entity.type
_entity.pdbx_description
1 polymer ?
#
loop_
_entity_poly.entity_id
_entity_poly.type
_entity_poly.pdbx_seq_one_letter_code
_entity_poly.pdbx_strand_id
1 'polypeptide(L)'
;MNEITRIGMDTSKHIFQLHGVDGDEQPVLRRKLRRREMIAFFEKLAPTRVAIEACGASHHWARLLSGFGHKVQLIAPQLVKPYVKRGKNDAADAEALCEAMSRPTMRFVPVKTAEQQAALMLVGLRDRLVRNRTQLANAIRGYAAEFGLAGASGITHVPALLARIEADVALPSLARELFAMQAAEYAQVQAKLAVVEAKLLAWHRADERSRRLAGIPGIGPIGATLLTMKTPAPEAFRSGRQFAAWIGLTPKDHSTAGKARPGVITRAGDEALRSVLVVGATALIRRVREGRSRDGHRFAAWVQDLLRRKPPKLVAVALANKLARIAWKLMITGESFAGRPAPAAAGAV
;
A
#
# COMPACT_ATOMS: atom_id res chain seq x y z
N MET A 1 -13.20 -42.66 0.66
CA MET A 1 -12.14 -41.69 0.34
C MET A 1 -12.49 -40.45 1.13
N ASN A 2 -11.70 -40.08 2.14
CA ASN A 2 -12.06 -39.00 3.04
C ASN A 2 -12.16 -37.68 2.26
N GLU A 3 -13.28 -36.98 2.42
CA GLU A 3 -13.58 -35.75 1.71
C GLU A 3 -12.60 -34.63 2.14
N ILE A 4 -12.02 -33.92 1.18
CA ILE A 4 -11.05 -32.86 1.46
C ILE A 4 -11.79 -31.60 1.93
N THR A 5 -11.68 -31.26 3.21
CA THR A 5 -12.41 -30.12 3.81
C THR A 5 -11.70 -28.79 3.58
N ARG A 6 -10.37 -28.83 3.46
CA ARG A 6 -9.56 -27.65 3.18
C ARG A 6 -8.20 -27.98 2.59
N ILE A 7 -7.64 -27.01 1.86
CA ILE A 7 -6.34 -27.10 1.21
C ILE A 7 -5.54 -25.83 1.48
N GLY A 8 -4.27 -25.98 1.87
CA GLY A 8 -3.24 -24.96 1.76
C GLY A 8 -2.50 -25.13 0.44
N MET A 9 -2.34 -24.03 -0.30
CA MET A 9 -1.63 -24.00 -1.56
C MET A 9 -0.51 -22.97 -1.51
N ASP A 10 0.72 -23.47 -1.53
CA ASP A 10 1.87 -22.63 -1.83
C ASP A 10 2.03 -22.47 -3.35
N THR A 11 2.33 -21.24 -3.79
CA THR A 11 2.32 -20.87 -5.21
C THR A 11 3.70 -20.41 -5.67
N SER A 12 4.19 -20.98 -6.77
CA SER A 12 5.36 -20.48 -7.48
C SER A 12 5.04 -20.19 -8.96
N LYS A 13 6.06 -19.80 -9.73
CA LYS A 13 5.93 -19.52 -11.17
C LYS A 13 5.49 -20.76 -11.97
N HIS A 14 5.96 -21.94 -11.59
CA HIS A 14 5.80 -23.17 -12.38
C HIS A 14 5.21 -24.35 -11.60
N ILE A 15 5.39 -24.35 -10.28
CA ILE A 15 5.08 -25.45 -9.36
C ILE A 15 4.12 -24.95 -8.28
N PHE A 16 3.16 -25.77 -7.93
CA PHE A 16 2.19 -25.54 -6.86
C PHE A 16 2.28 -26.70 -5.88
N GLN A 17 2.41 -26.39 -4.60
CA GLN A 17 2.45 -27.40 -3.56
C GLN A 17 1.15 -27.35 -2.79
N LEU A 18 0.44 -28.48 -2.76
CA LEU A 18 -0.84 -28.63 -2.08
C LEU A 18 -0.68 -29.47 -0.82
N HIS A 19 -1.31 -29.02 0.25
CA HIS A 19 -1.54 -29.78 1.47
C HIS A 19 -3.02 -29.71 1.81
N GLY A 20 -3.73 -30.84 1.83
CA GLY A 20 -5.16 -30.89 2.17
C GLY A 20 -5.44 -31.88 3.29
N VAL A 21 -6.45 -31.56 4.08
CA VAL A 21 -6.91 -32.39 5.20
C VAL A 21 -8.39 -32.73 5.08
N ASP A 22 -8.82 -33.76 5.80
CA ASP A 22 -10.22 -34.16 5.92
C ASP A 22 -10.93 -33.49 7.12
N GLY A 23 -12.10 -34.01 7.51
CA GLY A 23 -12.88 -33.50 8.64
C GLY A 23 -12.24 -33.75 10.00
N ASP A 24 -11.35 -34.73 10.11
CA ASP A 24 -10.62 -35.09 11.33
C ASP A 24 -9.23 -34.45 11.38
N GLU A 25 -9.00 -33.44 10.53
CA GLU A 25 -7.75 -32.72 10.38
C GLU A 25 -6.57 -33.60 9.91
N GLN A 26 -6.86 -34.80 9.39
CA GLN A 26 -5.83 -35.72 8.91
C GLN A 26 -5.38 -35.37 7.50
N PRO A 27 -4.06 -35.40 7.21
CA PRO A 27 -3.55 -35.08 5.88
C PRO A 27 -3.93 -36.15 4.86
N VAL A 28 -4.80 -35.80 3.92
CA VAL A 28 -5.28 -36.69 2.85
C VAL A 28 -4.80 -36.27 1.46
N LEU A 29 -4.17 -35.09 1.35
CA LEU A 29 -3.59 -34.58 0.10
C LEU A 29 -2.21 -33.99 0.38
N ARG A 30 -1.17 -34.50 -0.30
CA ARG A 30 0.15 -33.88 -0.40
C ARG A 30 0.65 -34.03 -1.83
N ARG A 31 0.54 -32.98 -2.63
CA ARG A 31 0.85 -33.06 -4.07
C ARG A 31 1.60 -31.85 -4.56
N LYS A 32 2.53 -32.12 -5.47
CA LYS A 32 3.24 -31.13 -6.26
C LYS A 32 2.66 -31.15 -7.66
N LEU A 33 2.14 -30.02 -8.13
CA LEU A 33 1.48 -29.90 -9.43
C LEU A 33 2.14 -28.81 -10.27
N ARG A 34 2.25 -29.03 -11.58
CA ARG A 34 2.55 -27.97 -12.54
C ARG A 34 1.29 -27.16 -12.81
N ARG A 35 1.46 -25.97 -13.39
CA ARG A 35 0.35 -25.03 -13.66
C ARG A 35 -0.87 -25.66 -14.34
N ARG A 36 -0.68 -26.43 -15.43
CA ARG A 36 -1.79 -27.07 -16.16
C ARG A 36 -2.49 -28.14 -15.31
N GLU A 37 -1.71 -28.94 -14.59
CA GLU A 37 -2.23 -29.99 -13.71
C GLU A 37 -2.99 -29.40 -12.53
N MET A 38 -2.54 -28.27 -11.98
CA MET A 38 -3.21 -27.57 -10.88
C MET A 38 -4.60 -27.08 -11.31
N ILE A 39 -4.73 -26.46 -12.48
CA ILE A 39 -6.02 -26.02 -13.02
C ILE A 39 -6.95 -27.22 -13.20
N ALA A 40 -6.51 -28.26 -13.92
CA ALA A 40 -7.30 -29.46 -14.17
C ALA A 40 -7.67 -30.22 -12.88
N PHE A 41 -6.82 -30.15 -11.86
CA PHE A 41 -7.08 -30.74 -10.54
C PHE A 41 -8.23 -30.03 -9.83
N PHE A 42 -8.18 -28.70 -9.71
CA PHE A 42 -9.24 -27.95 -9.02
C PHE A 42 -10.55 -27.90 -9.81
N GLU A 43 -10.50 -27.90 -11.15
CA GLU A 43 -11.71 -27.98 -11.98
C GLU A 43 -12.52 -29.26 -11.74
N LYS A 44 -11.86 -30.38 -11.41
CA LYS A 44 -12.50 -31.67 -11.10
C LYS A 44 -12.76 -31.86 -9.61
N LEU A 45 -12.11 -31.08 -8.74
CA LEU A 45 -12.23 -31.21 -7.30
C LEU A 45 -13.58 -30.63 -6.84
N ALA A 46 -14.26 -31.33 -5.95
CA ALA A 46 -15.45 -30.77 -5.31
C ALA A 46 -15.14 -29.43 -4.62
N PRO A 47 -16.09 -28.47 -4.60
CA PRO A 47 -15.92 -27.19 -3.91
C PRO A 47 -15.40 -27.38 -2.47
N THR A 48 -14.35 -26.63 -2.11
CA THR A 48 -13.68 -26.74 -0.82
C THR A 48 -13.05 -25.40 -0.44
N ARG A 49 -12.48 -25.30 0.77
CA ARG A 49 -11.76 -24.11 1.22
C ARG A 49 -10.30 -24.16 0.80
N VAL A 50 -9.78 -23.07 0.25
CA VAL A 50 -8.38 -23.00 -0.20
C VAL A 50 -7.68 -21.79 0.42
N ALA A 51 -6.58 -22.02 1.14
CA ALA A 51 -5.69 -20.98 1.63
C ALA A 51 -4.54 -20.76 0.65
N ILE A 52 -4.27 -19.50 0.34
CA ILE A 52 -3.11 -19.09 -0.48
C ILE A 52 -2.41 -17.95 0.24
N GLU A 53 -1.08 -17.91 0.21
CA GLU A 53 -0.37 -16.72 0.69
C GLU A 53 -0.73 -15.49 -0.16
N ALA A 54 -0.92 -14.33 0.46
CA ALA A 54 -1.14 -13.06 -0.20
C ALA A 54 0.16 -12.53 -0.82
N CYS A 55 0.60 -13.16 -1.91
CA CYS A 55 1.82 -12.85 -2.64
C CYS A 55 1.54 -12.46 -4.11
N GLY A 56 2.58 -12.37 -4.94
CA GLY A 56 2.42 -12.18 -6.38
C GLY A 56 1.52 -13.25 -7.01
N ALA A 57 0.67 -12.86 -7.96
CA ALA A 57 -0.33 -13.70 -8.63
C ALA A 57 -1.42 -14.34 -7.76
N SER A 58 -1.34 -14.28 -6.41
CA SER A 58 -2.34 -14.87 -5.49
C SER A 58 -3.78 -14.45 -5.81
N HIS A 59 -4.01 -13.18 -6.14
CA HIS A 59 -5.33 -12.68 -6.51
C HIS A 59 -5.87 -13.28 -7.82
N HIS A 60 -5.00 -13.54 -8.81
CA HIS A 60 -5.40 -14.22 -10.04
C HIS A 60 -5.82 -15.65 -9.74
N TRP A 61 -5.01 -16.38 -8.97
CA TRP A 61 -5.32 -17.75 -8.57
C TRP A 61 -6.59 -17.83 -7.74
N ALA A 62 -6.77 -16.91 -6.79
CA ALA A 62 -7.97 -16.88 -5.99
C ALA A 62 -9.23 -16.66 -6.82
N ARG A 63 -9.19 -15.76 -7.81
CA ARG A 63 -10.33 -15.57 -8.74
C ARG A 63 -10.59 -16.81 -9.59
N LEU A 64 -9.53 -17.43 -10.13
CA LEU A 64 -9.67 -18.63 -10.96
C LEU A 64 -10.30 -19.78 -10.18
N LEU A 65 -9.74 -20.09 -9.01
CA LEU A 65 -10.24 -21.17 -8.15
C LEU A 65 -11.64 -20.86 -7.60
N SER A 66 -11.95 -19.59 -7.33
CA SER A 66 -13.33 -19.21 -6.98
C SER A 66 -14.30 -19.44 -8.15
N GLY A 67 -13.84 -19.28 -9.39
CA GLY A 67 -14.62 -19.60 -10.60
C GLY A 67 -14.96 -21.08 -10.74
N PHE A 68 -14.19 -21.97 -10.12
CA PHE A 68 -14.50 -23.41 -10.00
C PHE A 68 -15.39 -23.74 -8.78
N GLY A 69 -15.84 -22.72 -8.03
CA GLY A 69 -16.71 -22.89 -6.86
C GLY A 69 -15.97 -22.98 -5.52
N HIS A 70 -14.64 -22.94 -5.49
CA HIS A 70 -13.90 -23.01 -4.21
C HIS A 70 -13.98 -21.72 -3.41
N LYS A 71 -14.04 -21.84 -2.08
CA LYS A 71 -13.94 -20.69 -1.17
C LYS A 71 -12.47 -20.38 -0.89
N VAL A 72 -11.92 -19.44 -1.64
CA VAL A 72 -10.50 -19.06 -1.51
C VAL A 72 -10.31 -17.97 -0.46
N GLN A 73 -9.32 -18.15 0.40
CA GLN A 73 -8.94 -17.20 1.44
C GLN A 73 -7.45 -16.88 1.34
N LEU A 74 -7.11 -15.60 1.14
CA LEU A 74 -5.70 -15.19 1.11
C LEU A 74 -5.21 -14.90 2.52
N ILE A 75 -4.01 -15.33 2.88
CA ILE A 75 -3.41 -15.09 4.21
C ILE A 75 -2.15 -14.25 4.05
N ALA A 76 -2.03 -13.18 4.84
CA ALA A 76 -0.81 -12.36 4.82
C ALA A 76 0.41 -13.16 5.30
N PRO A 77 1.60 -13.05 4.67
CA PRO A 77 2.78 -13.86 5.02
C PRO A 77 3.15 -13.80 6.50
N GLN A 78 2.95 -12.65 7.16
CA GLN A 78 3.27 -12.48 8.59
C GLN A 78 2.36 -13.32 9.50
N LEU A 79 1.16 -13.67 9.04
CA LEU A 79 0.21 -14.51 9.77
C LEU A 79 0.44 -16.00 9.53
N VAL A 80 1.06 -16.38 8.40
CA VAL A 80 1.44 -17.77 8.09
C VAL A 80 2.73 -18.17 8.80
N LYS A 81 3.69 -17.24 8.90
CA LYS A 81 5.02 -17.48 9.47
C LYS A 81 5.04 -18.25 10.80
N PRO A 82 4.14 -18.00 11.79
CA PRO A 82 4.13 -18.75 13.05
C PRO A 82 3.77 -20.24 12.90
N TYR A 83 3.16 -20.64 11.79
CA TYR A 83 2.71 -22.01 11.52
C TYR A 83 3.72 -22.83 10.70
N VAL A 84 4.77 -22.19 10.18
CA VAL A 84 5.84 -22.87 9.44
C VAL A 84 6.73 -23.61 10.43
N LYS A 85 6.75 -24.95 10.32
CA LYS A 85 7.60 -25.84 11.14
C LYS A 85 9.08 -25.67 10.77
N ARG A 86 9.99 -26.22 11.59
CA ARG A 86 11.45 -26.16 11.33
C ARG A 86 11.78 -26.78 9.96
N GLY A 87 12.67 -26.12 9.21
CA GLY A 87 13.08 -26.55 7.86
C GLY A 87 12.12 -26.04 6.78
N LYS A 88 12.39 -24.84 6.26
CA LYS A 88 11.53 -24.20 5.26
C LYS A 88 11.62 -24.93 3.92
N ASN A 89 10.48 -25.35 3.40
CA ASN A 89 10.28 -25.84 2.03
C ASN A 89 8.82 -25.61 1.60
N ASP A 90 8.55 -25.69 0.30
CA ASP A 90 7.23 -25.43 -0.28
C ASP A 90 6.11 -26.33 0.35
N ALA A 91 6.45 -27.55 0.78
CA ALA A 91 5.47 -28.46 1.40
C ALA A 91 5.11 -28.04 2.83
N ALA A 92 6.10 -27.59 3.60
CA ALA A 92 5.90 -27.00 4.91
C ALA A 92 5.14 -25.67 4.83
N ASP A 93 5.37 -24.87 3.78
CA ASP A 93 4.64 -23.62 3.55
C ASP A 93 3.16 -23.90 3.19
N ALA A 94 2.87 -24.91 2.36
CA ALA A 94 1.51 -25.36 2.07
C ALA A 94 0.79 -25.92 3.31
N GLU A 95 1.48 -26.71 4.14
CA GLU A 95 0.97 -27.20 5.43
C GLU A 95 0.74 -26.07 6.44
N ALA A 96 1.57 -25.03 6.44
CA ALA A 96 1.38 -23.87 7.29
C ALA A 96 0.15 -23.05 6.87
N LEU A 97 -0.13 -22.93 5.57
CA LEU A 97 -1.34 -22.28 5.03
C LEU A 97 -2.61 -23.04 5.40
N CYS A 98 -2.65 -24.32 5.02
CA CYS A 98 -3.11 -25.44 5.84
C CYS A 98 -3.74 -25.14 7.20
N GLU A 99 -2.83 -25.12 8.16
CA GLU A 99 -3.03 -24.94 9.60
C GLU A 99 -3.48 -23.52 9.97
N ALA A 100 -2.90 -22.50 9.35
CA ALA A 100 -3.24 -21.11 9.61
C ALA A 100 -4.74 -20.85 9.35
N MET A 101 -5.30 -21.43 8.27
CA MET A 101 -6.69 -21.25 7.88
C MET A 101 -7.71 -21.92 8.83
N SER A 102 -7.30 -22.90 9.64
CA SER A 102 -8.20 -23.56 10.60
C SER A 102 -8.44 -22.72 11.86
N ARG A 103 -7.60 -21.71 12.12
CA ARG A 103 -7.65 -20.94 13.37
C ARG A 103 -8.85 -19.96 13.37
N PRO A 104 -9.72 -19.98 14.40
CA PRO A 104 -10.90 -19.10 14.46
C PRO A 104 -10.58 -17.61 14.43
N THR A 105 -9.40 -17.23 14.93
CA THR A 105 -8.93 -15.84 14.97
C THR A 105 -8.16 -15.41 13.72
N MET A 106 -8.05 -16.28 12.71
CA MET A 106 -7.30 -15.98 11.50
C MET A 106 -7.96 -14.83 10.73
N ARG A 107 -7.12 -13.98 10.14
CA ARG A 107 -7.56 -12.85 9.30
C ARG A 107 -7.13 -13.08 7.88
N PHE A 108 -8.03 -12.79 6.96
CA PHE A 108 -7.82 -13.01 5.53
C PHE A 108 -7.72 -11.69 4.78
N VAL A 109 -6.88 -11.66 3.76
CA VAL A 109 -6.81 -10.57 2.80
C VAL A 109 -7.95 -10.77 1.80
N PRO A 110 -8.84 -9.79 1.58
CA PRO A 110 -9.91 -9.93 0.61
C PRO A 110 -9.37 -10.16 -0.80
N VAL A 111 -9.97 -11.12 -1.50
CA VAL A 111 -9.71 -11.35 -2.92
C VAL A 111 -10.24 -10.16 -3.70
N LYS A 112 -9.35 -9.50 -4.44
CA LYS A 112 -9.71 -8.33 -5.26
C LYS A 112 -10.19 -8.77 -6.63
N THR A 113 -11.17 -8.07 -7.17
CA THR A 113 -11.59 -8.24 -8.57
C THR A 113 -10.45 -7.86 -9.53
N ALA A 114 -10.61 -8.18 -10.82
CA ALA A 114 -9.62 -7.78 -11.83
C ALA A 114 -9.54 -6.26 -11.94
N GLU A 115 -10.67 -5.57 -11.84
CA GLU A 115 -10.82 -4.11 -11.92
C GLU A 115 -10.17 -3.45 -10.71
N GLN A 116 -10.38 -3.98 -9.50
CA GLN A 116 -9.71 -3.49 -8.29
C GLN A 116 -8.19 -3.67 -8.37
N GLN A 117 -7.71 -4.78 -8.95
CA GLN A 117 -6.28 -4.99 -9.21
C GLN A 117 -5.74 -3.99 -10.24
N ALA A 118 -6.44 -3.77 -11.35
CA ALA A 118 -6.07 -2.78 -12.36
C ALA A 118 -6.01 -1.36 -11.76
N ALA A 119 -6.95 -1.03 -10.88
CA ALA A 119 -6.96 0.27 -10.21
C ALA A 119 -5.78 0.43 -9.23
N LEU A 120 -5.38 -0.64 -8.53
CA LEU A 120 -4.13 -0.65 -7.75
C LEU A 120 -2.87 -0.54 -8.60
N MET A 121 -2.88 -1.07 -9.83
CA MET A 121 -1.77 -0.89 -10.77
C MET A 121 -1.55 0.58 -11.12
N LEU A 122 -2.61 1.41 -11.18
CA LEU A 122 -2.46 2.86 -11.38
C LEU A 122 -1.60 3.49 -10.28
N VAL A 123 -1.86 3.14 -9.02
CA VAL A 123 -1.07 3.67 -7.90
C VAL A 123 0.37 3.15 -7.93
N GLY A 124 0.55 1.85 -8.20
CA GLY A 124 1.88 1.25 -8.32
C GLY A 124 2.71 1.87 -9.45
N LEU A 125 2.09 2.13 -10.61
CA LEU A 125 2.75 2.79 -11.74
C LEU A 125 3.11 4.23 -11.40
N ARG A 126 2.21 4.98 -10.75
CA ARG A 126 2.51 6.34 -10.27
C ARG A 126 3.71 6.34 -9.34
N ASP A 127 3.74 5.46 -8.34
CA ASP A 127 4.83 5.38 -7.37
C ASP A 127 6.17 5.04 -8.05
N ARG A 128 6.17 4.13 -9.03
CA ARG A 128 7.35 3.84 -9.85
C ARG A 128 7.82 5.08 -10.62
N LEU A 129 6.92 5.78 -11.31
CA LEU A 129 7.25 6.98 -12.07
C LEU A 129 7.79 8.11 -11.17
N VAL A 130 7.21 8.31 -9.98
CA VAL A 130 7.71 9.29 -9.00
C VAL A 130 9.12 8.94 -8.52
N ARG A 131 9.41 7.65 -8.27
CA ARG A 131 10.77 7.20 -7.92
C ARG A 131 11.75 7.42 -9.06
N ASN A 132 11.41 7.00 -10.28
CA ASN A 132 12.24 7.21 -11.47
C ASN A 132 12.54 8.71 -11.68
N ARG A 133 11.52 9.57 -11.60
CA ARG A 133 11.69 11.03 -11.71
C ARG A 133 12.64 11.58 -10.65
N THR A 134 12.56 11.06 -9.42
CA THR A 134 13.42 11.49 -8.31
C THR A 134 14.86 11.03 -8.51
N GLN A 135 15.05 9.78 -8.94
CA GLN A 135 16.38 9.23 -9.24
C GLN A 135 17.04 10.02 -10.37
N LEU A 136 16.31 10.28 -11.46
CA LEU A 136 16.81 11.04 -12.60
C LEU A 136 17.15 12.48 -12.21
N ALA A 137 16.28 13.15 -11.45
CA ALA A 137 16.56 14.49 -10.93
C ALA A 137 17.81 14.55 -10.05
N ASN A 138 18.07 13.50 -9.26
CA ASN A 138 19.27 13.41 -8.44
C ASN A 138 20.52 13.17 -9.29
N ALA A 139 20.44 12.32 -10.32
CA ALA A 139 21.53 12.10 -11.26
C ALA A 139 21.89 13.38 -12.03
N ILE A 140 20.89 14.08 -12.59
CA ILE A 140 21.07 15.36 -13.28
C ILE A 140 21.78 16.37 -12.36
N ARG A 141 21.30 16.54 -11.12
CA ARG A 141 21.91 17.47 -10.16
C ARG A 141 23.34 17.07 -9.80
N GLY A 142 23.60 15.77 -9.60
CA GLY A 142 24.92 15.26 -9.26
C GLY A 142 25.93 15.54 -10.37
N TYR A 143 25.62 15.16 -11.60
CA TYR A 143 26.51 15.40 -12.73
C TYR A 143 26.68 16.88 -13.04
N ALA A 144 25.62 17.69 -12.93
CA ALA A 144 25.71 19.13 -13.19
C ALA A 144 26.65 19.83 -12.21
N ALA A 145 26.73 19.37 -10.97
CA ALA A 145 27.63 19.92 -9.96
C ALA A 145 29.12 19.74 -10.32
N GLU A 146 29.50 18.64 -10.99
CA GLU A 146 30.88 18.41 -11.48
C GLU A 146 31.31 19.46 -12.52
N PHE A 147 30.34 20.08 -13.21
CA PHE A 147 30.56 21.16 -14.16
C PHE A 147 30.27 22.55 -13.57
N GLY A 148 30.19 22.69 -12.24
CA GLY A 148 29.93 23.97 -11.58
C GLY A 148 28.46 24.45 -11.64
N LEU A 149 27.56 23.66 -12.22
CA LEU A 149 26.14 24.00 -12.36
C LEU A 149 25.33 23.47 -11.18
N ALA A 150 25.44 24.15 -10.03
CA ALA A 150 24.66 23.80 -8.85
C ALA A 150 23.14 24.01 -9.05
N GLY A 151 22.35 22.98 -8.73
CA GLY A 151 20.89 23.01 -8.78
C GLY A 151 20.24 23.11 -7.40
N ALA A 152 19.17 23.91 -7.29
CA ALA A 152 18.41 24.02 -6.05
C ALA A 152 17.71 22.70 -5.68
N SER A 153 17.49 22.51 -4.37
CA SER A 153 16.78 21.35 -3.83
C SER A 153 15.31 21.36 -4.20
N GLY A 154 14.78 20.22 -4.64
CA GLY A 154 13.38 20.05 -4.99
C GLY A 154 13.16 19.74 -6.47
N ILE A 155 12.01 19.15 -6.78
CA ILE A 155 11.70 18.69 -8.14
C ILE A 155 11.29 19.82 -9.07
N THR A 156 10.77 20.91 -8.51
CA THR A 156 10.32 22.11 -9.22
C THR A 156 11.46 22.90 -9.85
N HIS A 157 12.69 22.74 -9.35
CA HIS A 157 13.86 23.46 -9.84
C HIS A 157 14.62 22.72 -10.95
N VAL A 158 14.28 21.46 -11.21
CA VAL A 158 14.98 20.65 -12.23
C VAL A 158 14.82 21.22 -13.64
N PRO A 159 13.63 21.68 -14.10
CA PRO A 159 13.51 22.31 -15.41
C PRO A 159 14.40 23.53 -15.59
N ALA A 160 14.51 24.38 -14.57
CA ALA A 160 15.39 25.55 -14.61
C ALA A 160 16.88 25.18 -14.65
N LEU A 161 17.27 24.10 -13.96
CA LEU A 161 18.63 23.56 -14.06
C LEU A 161 18.91 23.01 -15.46
N LEU A 162 17.99 22.25 -16.05
CA LEU A 162 18.14 21.72 -17.40
C LEU A 162 18.29 22.83 -18.44
N ALA A 163 17.50 23.91 -18.34
CA ALA A 163 17.64 25.06 -19.23
C ALA A 163 19.02 25.75 -19.09
N ARG A 164 19.57 25.84 -17.87
CA ARG A 164 20.91 26.38 -17.65
C ARG A 164 22.00 25.48 -18.24
N ILE A 165 21.87 24.16 -18.10
CA ILE A 165 22.78 23.17 -18.69
C ILE A 165 22.77 23.28 -20.22
N GLU A 166 21.59 23.39 -20.82
CA GLU A 166 21.45 23.49 -22.27
C GLU A 166 22.10 24.76 -22.84
N ALA A 167 21.98 25.88 -22.13
CA ALA A 167 22.56 27.16 -22.51
C ALA A 167 24.07 27.27 -22.29
N ASP A 168 24.67 26.34 -21.53
CA ASP A 168 26.10 26.40 -21.19
C ASP A 168 26.97 25.86 -22.34
N VAL A 169 27.53 26.78 -23.11
CA VAL A 169 28.42 26.49 -24.25
C VAL A 169 29.79 25.99 -23.82
N ALA A 170 30.18 26.16 -22.55
CA ALA A 170 31.47 25.70 -22.03
C ALA A 170 31.46 24.20 -21.66
N LEU A 171 30.27 23.58 -21.59
CA LEU A 171 30.16 22.15 -21.35
C LEU A 171 30.78 21.33 -22.50
N PRO A 172 31.57 20.28 -22.19
CA PRO A 172 32.04 19.34 -23.19
C PRO A 172 30.88 18.76 -24.01
N SER A 173 31.11 18.53 -25.30
CA SER A 173 30.09 18.04 -26.25
C SER A 173 29.38 16.77 -25.74
N LEU A 174 30.15 15.81 -25.24
CA LEU A 174 29.62 14.57 -24.67
C LEU A 174 28.71 14.83 -23.45
N ALA A 175 29.08 15.76 -22.57
CA ALA A 175 28.26 16.10 -21.41
C ALA A 175 26.93 16.72 -21.84
N ARG A 176 26.94 17.64 -22.82
CA ARG A 176 25.73 18.24 -23.38
C ARG A 176 24.80 17.18 -23.99
N GLU A 177 25.35 16.23 -24.74
CA GLU A 177 24.59 15.13 -25.33
C GLU A 177 23.93 14.25 -24.24
N LEU A 178 24.70 13.84 -23.23
CA LEU A 178 24.18 13.00 -22.15
C LEU A 178 23.14 13.71 -21.28
N PHE A 179 23.31 15.02 -21.03
CA PHE A 179 22.29 15.82 -20.35
C PHE A 179 21.02 15.96 -21.18
N ALA A 180 21.14 16.12 -22.50
CA ALA A 180 19.98 16.17 -23.39
C ALA A 180 19.19 14.85 -23.36
N MET A 181 19.86 13.69 -23.34
CA MET A 181 19.20 12.39 -23.17
C MET A 181 18.45 12.30 -21.83
N GLN A 182 19.07 12.74 -20.73
CA GLN A 182 18.43 12.76 -19.41
C GLN A 182 17.25 13.74 -19.34
N ALA A 183 17.36 14.89 -20.01
CA ALA A 183 16.28 15.88 -20.11
C ALA A 183 15.06 15.28 -20.85
N ALA A 184 15.31 14.57 -21.96
CA ALA A 184 14.27 13.88 -22.72
C ALA A 184 13.59 12.79 -21.88
N GLU A 185 14.36 11.96 -21.18
CA GLU A 185 13.79 10.95 -20.26
C GLU A 185 12.96 11.62 -19.15
N TYR A 186 13.45 12.71 -18.58
CA TYR A 186 12.75 13.45 -17.53
C TYR A 186 11.41 13.98 -18.01
N ALA A 187 11.37 14.59 -19.20
CA ALA A 187 10.14 15.06 -19.84
C ALA A 187 9.16 13.90 -20.10
N GLN A 188 9.65 12.76 -20.60
CA GLN A 188 8.81 11.58 -20.82
C GLN A 188 8.21 11.03 -19.52
N VAL A 189 9.00 10.96 -18.45
CA VAL A 189 8.51 10.50 -17.14
C VAL A 189 7.46 11.46 -16.59
N GLN A 190 7.65 12.78 -16.74
CA GLN A 190 6.65 13.77 -16.34
C GLN A 190 5.34 13.63 -17.11
N ALA A 191 5.40 13.49 -18.44
CA ALA A 191 4.22 13.30 -19.28
C ALA A 191 3.44 12.03 -18.89
N LYS A 192 4.15 10.90 -18.72
CA LYS A 192 3.56 9.63 -18.26
C LYS A 192 2.94 9.78 -16.87
N LEU A 193 3.60 10.50 -15.97
CA LEU A 193 3.08 10.74 -14.62
C LEU A 193 1.78 11.56 -14.66
N ALA A 194 1.71 12.62 -15.48
CA ALA A 194 0.51 13.43 -15.64
C ALA A 194 -0.69 12.59 -16.14
N VAL A 195 -0.47 11.71 -17.12
CA VAL A 195 -1.51 10.78 -17.62
C VAL A 195 -2.02 9.85 -16.50
N VAL A 196 -1.12 9.27 -15.71
CA VAL A 196 -1.49 8.35 -14.63
C VAL A 196 -2.20 9.09 -13.50
N GLU A 197 -1.75 10.31 -13.15
CA GLU A 197 -2.40 11.14 -12.14
C GLU A 197 -3.80 11.59 -12.56
N ALA A 198 -4.00 11.92 -13.84
CA ALA A 198 -5.33 12.22 -14.38
C ALA A 198 -6.28 11.01 -14.25
N LYS A 199 -5.82 9.80 -14.60
CA LYS A 199 -6.61 8.55 -14.42
C LYS A 199 -6.94 8.28 -12.96
N LEU A 200 -5.99 8.49 -12.05
CA LEU A 200 -6.22 8.32 -10.61
C LEU A 200 -7.22 9.33 -10.05
N LEU A 201 -7.18 10.58 -10.53
CA LEU A 201 -8.15 11.61 -10.16
C LEU A 201 -9.54 11.28 -10.71
N ALA A 202 -9.64 10.78 -11.94
CA ALA A 202 -10.91 10.33 -12.50
C ALA A 202 -11.51 9.18 -11.66
N TRP A 203 -10.70 8.18 -11.30
CA TRP A 203 -11.13 7.10 -10.41
C TRP A 203 -11.60 7.62 -9.05
N HIS A 204 -10.81 8.51 -8.43
CA HIS A 204 -11.17 9.16 -7.16
C HIS A 204 -12.50 9.90 -7.24
N ARG A 205 -12.73 10.64 -8.34
CA ARG A 205 -13.97 11.39 -8.55
C ARG A 205 -15.17 10.49 -8.74
N ALA A 206 -15.01 9.29 -9.29
CA ALA A 206 -16.09 8.32 -9.43
C ALA A 206 -16.46 7.62 -8.10
N ASP A 207 -15.50 7.43 -7.20
CA ASP A 207 -15.69 6.68 -5.95
C ASP A 207 -16.11 7.57 -4.76
N GLU A 208 -17.34 7.38 -4.26
CA GLU A 208 -17.91 8.19 -3.17
C GLU A 208 -17.10 8.10 -1.86
N ARG A 209 -16.67 6.89 -1.50
CA ARG A 209 -15.86 6.64 -0.30
C ARG A 209 -14.54 7.40 -0.39
N SER A 210 -13.88 7.37 -1.54
CA SER A 210 -12.65 8.10 -1.80
C SER A 210 -12.85 9.61 -1.69
N ARG A 211 -13.93 10.17 -2.27
CA ARG A 211 -14.28 11.59 -2.11
C ARG A 211 -14.46 11.98 -0.64
N ARG A 212 -15.20 11.18 0.14
CA ARG A 212 -15.39 11.42 1.58
C ARG A 212 -14.09 11.38 2.37
N LEU A 213 -13.23 10.40 2.10
CA LEU A 213 -11.93 10.27 2.78
C LEU A 213 -10.97 11.42 2.46
N ALA A 214 -11.01 11.98 1.24
CA ALA A 214 -10.21 13.15 0.88
C ALA A 214 -10.66 14.45 1.59
N GLY A 215 -11.84 14.44 2.24
CA GLY A 215 -12.28 15.54 3.10
C GLY A 215 -11.51 15.61 4.43
N ILE A 216 -10.81 14.56 4.82
CA ILE A 216 -10.01 14.53 6.06
C ILE A 216 -8.74 15.39 5.87
N PRO A 217 -8.46 16.38 6.74
CA PRO A 217 -7.23 17.17 6.68
C PRO A 217 -5.98 16.28 6.68
N GLY A 218 -5.12 16.49 5.69
CA GLY A 218 -3.90 15.68 5.48
C GLY A 218 -4.11 14.45 4.60
N ILE A 219 -5.34 14.10 4.21
CA ILE A 219 -5.60 13.02 3.25
C ILE A 219 -6.04 13.65 1.93
N GLY A 220 -5.16 13.59 0.93
CA GLY A 220 -5.50 14.02 -0.45
C GLY A 220 -6.08 12.88 -1.30
N PRO A 221 -6.43 13.14 -2.57
CA PRO A 221 -7.01 12.15 -3.48
C PRO A 221 -6.22 10.84 -3.57
N ILE A 222 -4.89 10.92 -3.65
CA ILE A 222 -4.02 9.73 -3.70
C ILE A 222 -4.15 8.89 -2.42
N GLY A 223 -4.14 9.53 -1.25
CA GLY A 223 -4.27 8.85 0.04
C GLY A 223 -5.66 8.25 0.23
N ALA A 224 -6.70 8.97 -0.18
CA ALA A 224 -8.08 8.49 -0.14
C ALA A 224 -8.27 7.27 -1.06
N THR A 225 -7.76 7.34 -2.29
CA THR A 225 -7.80 6.21 -3.23
C THR A 225 -7.08 4.99 -2.68
N LEU A 226 -5.89 5.16 -2.11
CA LEU A 226 -5.15 4.07 -1.46
C LEU A 226 -5.94 3.46 -0.30
N LEU A 227 -6.52 4.30 0.58
CA LEU A 227 -7.36 3.84 1.68
C LEU A 227 -8.55 3.03 1.17
N THR A 228 -9.25 3.49 0.14
CA THR A 228 -10.38 2.74 -0.43
C THR A 228 -9.95 1.42 -1.05
N MET A 229 -8.87 1.40 -1.85
CA MET A 229 -8.47 0.21 -2.61
C MET A 229 -7.79 -0.88 -1.78
N LYS A 230 -7.05 -0.49 -0.75
CA LYS A 230 -6.19 -1.42 0.03
C LYS A 230 -6.78 -1.84 1.37
N THR A 231 -7.71 -1.07 1.91
CA THR A 231 -8.37 -1.43 3.18
C THR A 231 -9.34 -2.60 2.93
N PRO A 232 -9.29 -3.66 3.76
CA PRO A 232 -10.36 -4.66 3.80
C PRO A 232 -11.71 -4.03 4.12
N ALA A 233 -12.79 -4.82 4.07
CA ALA A 233 -14.08 -4.40 4.61
C ALA A 233 -13.88 -3.80 6.02
N PRO A 234 -14.28 -2.54 6.27
CA PRO A 234 -13.94 -1.85 7.51
C PRO A 234 -14.51 -2.56 8.75
N GLU A 235 -15.58 -3.35 8.59
CA GLU A 235 -16.23 -4.19 9.60
C GLU A 235 -15.32 -5.32 10.11
N ALA A 236 -14.26 -5.68 9.36
CA ALA A 236 -13.25 -6.63 9.80
C ALA A 236 -12.43 -6.12 11.01
N PHE A 237 -12.57 -4.83 11.36
CA PHE A 237 -11.95 -4.23 12.52
C PHE A 237 -13.00 -3.86 13.58
N ARG A 238 -12.77 -4.27 14.82
CA ARG A 238 -13.56 -3.94 16.02
C ARG A 238 -13.49 -2.45 16.38
N SER A 239 -12.42 -1.76 15.98
CA SER A 239 -12.24 -0.34 16.26
C SER A 239 -11.21 0.31 15.35
N GLY A 240 -11.26 1.64 15.25
CA GLY A 240 -10.23 2.42 14.58
C GLY A 240 -8.83 2.23 15.18
N ARG A 241 -8.71 1.88 16.47
CA ARG A 241 -7.41 1.55 17.09
C ARG A 241 -6.84 0.26 16.49
N GLN A 242 -7.68 -0.75 16.29
CA GLN A 242 -7.27 -1.99 15.63
C GLN A 242 -6.90 -1.75 14.17
N PHE A 243 -7.62 -0.87 13.47
CA PHE A 243 -7.27 -0.47 12.11
C PHE A 243 -5.90 0.24 12.04
N ALA A 244 -5.63 1.20 12.94
CA ALA A 244 -4.34 1.86 13.00
C ALA A 244 -3.18 0.90 13.35
N ALA A 245 -3.44 -0.10 14.20
CA ALA A 245 -2.48 -1.17 14.48
C ALA A 245 -2.22 -2.06 13.27
N TRP A 246 -3.26 -2.37 12.48
CA TRP A 246 -3.15 -3.17 11.26
C TRP A 246 -2.34 -2.48 10.14
N ILE A 247 -2.41 -1.14 10.04
CA ILE A 247 -1.54 -0.35 9.13
C ILE A 247 -0.09 -0.24 9.66
N GLY A 248 0.12 -0.53 10.96
CA GLY A 248 1.44 -0.45 11.59
C GLY A 248 1.80 0.92 12.10
N LEU A 249 0.79 1.71 12.48
CA LEU A 249 0.94 3.06 13.06
C LEU A 249 0.91 3.06 14.59
N THR A 250 0.97 1.90 15.24
CA THR A 250 1.04 1.77 16.70
C THR A 250 2.46 1.38 17.14
N PRO A 251 2.91 1.81 18.34
CA PRO A 251 4.17 1.37 18.92
C PRO A 251 4.27 -0.15 19.02
N LYS A 252 5.48 -0.68 18.91
CA LYS A 252 5.81 -2.03 19.38
C LYS A 252 5.69 -2.06 20.89
N ASP A 253 5.07 -3.12 21.39
CA ASP A 253 4.98 -3.36 22.83
C ASP A 253 6.20 -4.17 23.29
N HIS A 254 7.05 -3.55 24.12
CA HIS A 254 8.15 -4.20 24.82
C HIS A 254 7.89 -4.28 26.33
N SER A 255 6.62 -4.20 26.73
CA SER A 255 6.23 -4.23 28.13
C SER A 255 6.46 -5.62 28.71
N THR A 256 7.12 -5.66 29.87
CA THR A 256 7.37 -6.89 30.62
C THR A 256 7.04 -6.64 32.09
N ALA A 257 6.45 -7.64 32.75
CA ALA A 257 6.11 -7.59 34.18
C ALA A 257 5.39 -6.28 34.61
N GLY A 258 4.40 -5.85 33.82
CA GLY A 258 3.60 -4.64 34.12
C GLY A 258 4.26 -3.30 33.80
N LYS A 259 5.54 -3.26 33.38
CA LYS A 259 6.23 -2.02 33.03
C LYS A 259 6.01 -1.67 31.57
N ALA A 260 5.22 -0.62 31.31
CA ALA A 260 4.94 -0.14 29.97
C ALA A 260 6.21 0.39 29.27
N ARG A 261 6.59 -0.22 28.15
CA ARG A 261 7.77 0.20 27.35
C ARG A 261 7.41 0.30 25.85
N PRO A 262 6.72 1.36 25.43
CA PRO A 262 6.38 1.55 24.02
C PRO A 262 7.64 1.88 23.19
N GLY A 263 7.87 1.11 22.13
CA GLY A 263 8.98 1.30 21.19
C GLY A 263 8.62 2.14 19.96
N VAL A 264 9.41 1.97 18.90
CA VAL A 264 9.08 2.49 17.56
C VAL A 264 7.78 1.86 17.04
N ILE A 265 7.14 2.47 16.05
CA ILE A 265 5.98 1.85 15.39
C ILE A 265 6.34 0.47 14.82
N THR A 266 5.36 -0.43 14.79
CA THR A 266 5.57 -1.81 14.31
C THR A 266 6.05 -1.84 12.86
N ARG A 267 5.58 -0.88 12.03
CA ARG A 267 5.69 -0.91 10.56
C ARG A 267 5.10 -2.20 9.94
N ALA A 268 4.33 -2.95 10.71
CA ALA A 268 3.62 -4.14 10.25
C ALA A 268 2.40 -3.71 9.44
N GLY A 269 2.16 -4.32 8.27
CA GLY A 269 1.03 -3.97 7.39
C GLY A 269 1.47 -3.28 6.10
N ASP A 270 0.54 -2.60 5.44
CA ASP A 270 0.78 -2.01 4.11
C ASP A 270 1.60 -0.71 4.20
N GLU A 271 2.81 -0.75 3.65
CA GLU A 271 3.72 0.38 3.65
C GLU A 271 3.18 1.60 2.89
N ALA A 272 2.43 1.41 1.80
CA ALA A 272 1.90 2.53 1.02
C ALA A 272 0.82 3.29 1.81
N LEU A 273 -0.08 2.56 2.48
CA LEU A 273 -1.08 3.16 3.39
C LEU A 273 -0.40 3.94 4.52
N ARG A 274 0.60 3.33 5.16
CA ARG A 274 1.36 3.99 6.23
C ARG A 274 2.08 5.24 5.73
N SER A 275 2.75 5.14 4.58
CA SER A 275 3.52 6.22 3.98
C SER A 275 2.63 7.42 3.64
N VAL A 276 1.49 7.19 2.96
CA VAL A 276 0.62 8.29 2.54
C VAL A 276 -0.01 9.03 3.73
N LEU A 277 -0.35 8.32 4.81
CA LEU A 277 -0.86 8.94 6.03
C LEU A 277 0.22 9.76 6.76
N VAL A 278 1.46 9.27 6.81
CA VAL A 278 2.58 10.00 7.44
C VAL A 278 3.00 11.22 6.61
N VAL A 279 3.06 11.11 5.29
CA VAL A 279 3.32 12.24 4.38
C VAL A 279 2.21 13.29 4.50
N GLY A 280 0.95 12.84 4.52
CA GLY A 280 -0.22 13.67 4.73
C GLY A 280 -0.18 14.44 6.06
N ALA A 281 0.13 13.74 7.15
CA ALA A 281 0.33 14.33 8.47
C ALA A 281 1.48 15.35 8.48
N THR A 282 2.59 15.05 7.81
CA THR A 282 3.74 15.96 7.69
C THR A 282 3.37 17.25 6.94
N ALA A 283 2.62 17.12 5.85
CA ALA A 283 2.12 18.28 5.10
C ALA A 283 1.17 19.14 5.95
N LEU A 284 0.29 18.52 6.74
CA LEU A 284 -0.60 19.23 7.67
C LEU A 284 0.20 19.96 8.75
N ILE A 285 1.20 19.31 9.36
CA ILE A 285 2.11 19.94 10.34
C ILE A 285 2.81 21.15 9.74
N ARG A 286 3.30 21.05 8.49
CA ARG A 286 3.94 22.18 7.81
C ARG A 286 2.99 23.37 7.69
N ARG A 287 1.75 23.15 7.23
CA ARG A 287 0.73 24.21 7.13
C ARG A 287 0.36 24.82 8.48
N VAL A 288 0.32 24.04 9.55
CA VAL A 288 0.08 24.52 10.92
C VAL A 288 1.22 25.43 11.38
N ARG A 289 2.48 25.05 11.11
CA ARG A 289 3.67 25.86 11.46
C ARG A 289 3.76 27.16 10.66
N GLU A 290 3.29 27.16 9.42
CA GLU A 290 3.26 28.34 8.54
C GLU A 290 2.09 29.31 8.86
N GLY A 291 1.24 29.02 9.85
CA GLY A 291 0.05 29.83 10.14
C GLY A 291 -1.05 29.77 9.07
N ARG A 292 -0.89 28.91 8.05
CA ARG A 292 -1.80 28.78 6.90
C ARG A 292 -2.98 27.83 7.15
N SER A 293 -3.32 27.57 8.41
CA SER A 293 -4.38 26.62 8.78
C SER A 293 -5.76 27.26 8.81
N ARG A 294 -6.33 27.56 7.64
CA ARG A 294 -7.79 27.76 7.52
C ARG A 294 -8.54 26.44 7.76
N ASP A 295 -8.04 25.33 7.22
CA ASP A 295 -8.63 23.97 7.35
C ASP A 295 -8.16 23.20 8.60
N GLY A 296 -7.08 23.67 9.22
CA GLY A 296 -6.38 22.97 10.31
C GLY A 296 -6.95 23.24 11.70
N HIS A 297 -7.93 24.13 11.87
CA HIS A 297 -8.35 24.65 13.19
C HIS A 297 -8.65 23.55 14.23
N ARG A 298 -9.20 22.41 13.80
CA ARG A 298 -9.51 21.26 14.67
C ARG A 298 -8.32 20.44 15.14
N PHE A 299 -7.25 20.37 14.35
CA PHE A 299 -6.02 19.69 14.74
C PHE A 299 -4.93 20.66 15.16
N ALA A 300 -5.01 21.94 14.79
CA ALA A 300 -3.96 22.93 14.94
C ALA A 300 -3.53 23.08 16.40
N ALA A 301 -4.48 23.31 17.32
CA ALA A 301 -4.18 23.41 18.74
C ALA A 301 -3.50 22.15 19.28
N TRP A 302 -4.03 20.97 18.95
CA TRP A 302 -3.46 19.68 19.37
C TRP A 302 -2.08 19.40 18.77
N VAL A 303 -1.87 19.74 17.50
CA VAL A 303 -0.58 19.59 16.80
C VAL A 303 0.44 20.57 17.36
N GLN A 304 0.05 21.83 17.58
CA GLN A 304 0.92 22.86 18.17
C GLN A 304 1.35 22.46 19.59
N ASP A 305 0.42 22.01 20.43
CA ASP A 305 0.71 21.52 21.77
C ASP A 305 1.68 20.32 21.74
N LEU A 306 1.48 19.37 20.83
CA LEU A 306 2.42 18.26 20.66
C LEU A 306 3.79 18.71 20.17
N LEU A 307 3.87 19.66 19.24
CA LEU A 307 5.13 20.18 18.70
C LEU A 307 5.95 20.93 19.75
N ARG A 308 5.32 21.50 20.79
CA ARG A 308 6.03 22.08 21.94
C ARG A 308 6.75 21.03 22.79
N ARG A 309 6.25 19.78 22.78
CA ARG A 309 6.70 18.72 23.70
C ARG A 309 7.46 17.59 23.00
N LYS A 310 7.34 17.46 21.68
CA LYS A 310 7.81 16.29 20.92
C LYS A 310 8.40 16.69 19.55
N PRO A 311 9.39 15.95 19.05
CA PRO A 311 9.96 16.19 17.72
C PRO A 311 8.92 16.06 16.59
N PRO A 312 9.01 16.85 15.50
CA PRO A 312 8.02 16.87 14.42
C PRO A 312 7.71 15.51 13.80
N LYS A 313 8.71 14.63 13.63
CA LYS A 313 8.50 13.27 13.09
C LYS A 313 7.61 12.42 14.00
N LEU A 314 7.74 12.55 15.32
CA LEU A 314 6.90 11.83 16.27
C LEU A 314 5.47 12.36 16.24
N VAL A 315 5.30 13.68 16.12
CA VAL A 315 3.99 14.32 15.95
C VAL A 315 3.33 13.86 14.64
N ALA A 316 4.08 13.73 13.54
CA ALA A 316 3.57 13.24 12.26
C ALA A 316 3.03 11.81 12.37
N VAL A 317 3.73 10.92 13.08
CA VAL A 317 3.26 9.55 13.32
C VAL A 317 2.01 9.51 14.20
N ALA A 318 1.99 10.29 15.28
CA ALA A 318 0.82 10.38 16.16
C ALA A 318 -0.41 10.94 15.42
N LEU A 319 -0.21 11.95 14.58
CA LEU A 319 -1.25 12.52 13.73
C LEU A 319 -1.70 11.49 12.68
N ALA A 320 -0.80 10.79 12.00
CA ALA A 320 -1.14 9.72 11.05
C ALA A 320 -1.99 8.62 11.71
N ASN A 321 -1.66 8.22 12.94
CA ASN A 321 -2.48 7.29 13.73
C ASN A 321 -3.90 7.84 13.96
N LYS A 322 -4.02 9.11 14.35
CA LYS A 322 -5.32 9.79 14.53
C LYS A 322 -6.12 9.84 13.22
N LEU A 323 -5.47 10.18 12.11
CA LEU A 323 -6.09 10.23 10.78
C LEU A 323 -6.56 8.84 10.32
N ALA A 324 -5.79 7.77 10.58
CA ALA A 324 -6.21 6.40 10.29
C ALA A 324 -7.50 6.03 11.03
N ARG A 325 -7.60 6.39 12.31
CA ARG A 325 -8.79 6.13 13.14
C ARG A 325 -10.02 6.87 12.63
N ILE A 326 -9.85 8.12 12.19
CA ILE A 326 -10.92 8.93 11.60
C ILE A 326 -11.35 8.33 10.27
N ALA A 327 -10.41 7.99 9.39
CA ALA A 327 -10.69 7.34 8.12
C ALA A 327 -11.51 6.06 8.30
N TRP A 328 -11.13 5.20 9.25
CA TRP A 328 -11.91 4.01 9.58
C TRP A 328 -13.33 4.33 10.04
N LYS A 329 -13.50 5.33 10.92
CA LYS A 329 -14.84 5.72 11.39
C LYS A 329 -15.73 6.17 10.23
N LEU A 330 -15.21 6.99 9.31
CA LEU A 330 -15.98 7.44 8.13
C LEU A 330 -16.28 6.30 7.14
N MET A 331 -15.38 5.32 7.03
CA MET A 331 -15.61 4.12 6.22
C MET A 331 -16.75 3.26 6.79
N ILE A 332 -16.85 3.14 8.12
CA ILE A 332 -17.93 2.42 8.81
C ILE A 332 -19.26 3.18 8.75
N THR A 333 -19.26 4.48 9.07
CA THR A 333 -20.53 5.20 9.26
C THR A 333 -21.16 5.71 7.98
N GLY A 334 -20.42 5.79 6.87
CA GLY A 334 -20.92 6.48 5.68
C GLY A 334 -20.86 8.00 5.80
N GLU A 335 -20.45 8.56 6.95
CA GLU A 335 -20.44 10.00 7.17
C GLU A 335 -19.31 10.69 6.39
N SER A 336 -19.48 11.99 6.18
CA SER A 336 -18.42 12.87 5.69
C SER A 336 -17.73 13.56 6.85
N PHE A 337 -16.46 13.94 6.67
CA PHE A 337 -15.76 14.76 7.66
C PHE A 337 -16.44 16.13 7.74
N ALA A 338 -17.21 16.38 8.81
CA ALA A 338 -18.01 17.59 8.97
C ALA A 338 -17.16 18.85 8.75
N GLY A 339 -17.57 19.79 7.88
CA GLY A 339 -16.90 21.09 7.68
C GLY A 339 -16.11 21.27 6.37
N ARG A 340 -16.28 20.40 5.38
CA ARG A 340 -15.93 20.70 3.98
C ARG A 340 -16.99 20.05 3.08
N PRO A 341 -17.69 20.80 2.20
CA PRO A 341 -18.32 20.17 1.05
C PRO A 341 -17.23 19.40 0.29
N ALA A 342 -17.51 18.21 -0.21
CA ALA A 342 -16.60 17.55 -1.14
C ALA A 342 -16.17 18.58 -2.21
N PRO A 343 -14.88 18.67 -2.59
CA PRO A 343 -14.47 19.64 -3.60
C PRO A 343 -15.36 19.44 -4.82
N ALA A 344 -16.17 20.45 -5.13
CA ALA A 344 -17.02 20.46 -6.30
C ALA A 344 -16.12 20.12 -7.50
N ALA A 345 -16.58 19.21 -8.34
CA ALA A 345 -15.91 18.92 -9.60
C ALA A 345 -15.70 20.26 -10.30
N ALA A 346 -14.46 20.72 -10.41
CA ALA A 346 -14.14 21.87 -11.24
C ALA A 346 -14.61 21.49 -12.65
N GLY A 347 -15.67 22.16 -13.09
CA GLY A 347 -16.26 21.96 -14.40
C GLY A 347 -15.18 22.14 -15.45
N ALA A 348 -15.25 21.29 -16.47
CA ALA A 348 -14.49 21.48 -17.69
C ALA A 348 -14.85 22.85 -18.29
N VAL A 349 -13.84 23.68 -18.47
CA VAL A 349 -13.74 24.62 -19.59
C VAL A 349 -12.35 24.44 -20.17
#